data_AF-A0A397AGP1-F1
#
_entry.id   AF-A0A397AGP1-F1
#
_cell.length_a   1.000
_cell.length_b   1.000
_cell.length_c   1.000
_cell.angle_alpha   90.00
_cell.angle_beta   90.00
_cell.angle_gamma   90.00
#
_symmetry.space_group_name_H-M   'P 1'
#
loop_
_entity.id
_entity.type
_entity.pdbx_description
1 polymer ?
#
loop_
_entity_poly.entity_id
_entity_poly.type
_entity_poly.pdbx_seq_one_letter_code
_entity_poly.pdbx_strand_id
1 'polypeptide(L)'
;ALQKPLHLGIHMRKFDGGLIVLQADSHNEDRVAMRLETLATAAADGCVTSADVSRAFKISLPLAVEYLKVAEQKGKLCRDDTFEGLLFYPNRFPSFVDQLSS
;
A
#
# COMPACT_ATOMS: atom_id res chain seq x y z
N ALA A 1 19.48 -11.14 -10.27
CA ALA A 1 19.71 -9.82 -10.90
C ALA A 1 21.02 -9.25 -10.38
N LEU A 2 21.84 -8.63 -11.24
CA LEU A 2 23.19 -8.16 -10.89
C LEU A 2 23.23 -6.79 -10.17
N GLN A 3 22.10 -6.09 -10.04
CA GLN A 3 22.08 -4.70 -9.58
C GLN A 3 22.59 -4.51 -8.14
N LYS A 4 22.21 -5.42 -7.22
CA LYS A 4 22.70 -5.41 -5.83
C LYS A 4 24.21 -5.73 -5.74
N PRO A 5 24.72 -6.82 -6.35
CA PRO A 5 26.17 -7.07 -6.41
C PRO A 5 27.00 -5.93 -7.01
N LEU A 6 26.44 -5.21 -7.99
CA LEU A 6 27.10 -4.10 -8.66
C LEU A 6 26.86 -2.74 -7.99
N HIS A 7 26.17 -2.69 -6.84
CA HIS A 7 25.92 -1.48 -6.05
C HIS A 7 25.30 -0.33 -6.87
N LEU A 8 24.35 -0.64 -7.75
CA LEU A 8 23.74 0.36 -8.64
C LEU A 8 22.76 1.30 -7.93
N GLY A 9 22.49 1.10 -6.63
CA GLY A 9 21.53 1.89 -5.85
C GLY A 9 20.06 1.59 -6.19
N ILE A 10 19.82 0.58 -7.02
CA ILE A 10 18.50 0.11 -7.45
C ILE A 10 18.47 -1.41 -7.45
N HIS A 11 17.28 -1.98 -7.30
CA HIS A 11 17.06 -3.41 -7.48
C HIS A 11 15.70 -3.70 -8.11
N MET A 12 15.62 -4.87 -8.72
CA MET A 12 14.36 -5.42 -9.21
C MET A 12 13.56 -6.01 -8.04
N ARG A 13 12.31 -5.56 -7.91
CA ARG A 13 11.30 -6.12 -6.99
C ARG A 13 10.20 -6.79 -7.80
N LYS A 14 9.87 -8.04 -7.45
CA LYS A 14 8.73 -8.78 -7.99
C LYS A 14 7.68 -8.91 -6.91
N PHE A 15 6.50 -8.34 -7.10
CA PHE A 15 5.35 -8.46 -6.20
C PHE A 15 4.65 -9.81 -6.35
N ASP A 16 3.83 -10.17 -5.36
CA ASP A 16 3.08 -11.44 -5.33
C ASP A 16 2.04 -11.51 -6.46
N GLY A 17 1.48 -10.35 -6.86
CA GLY A 17 0.64 -10.23 -8.06
C GLY A 17 1.39 -10.40 -9.39
N GLY A 18 2.71 -10.64 -9.37
CA GLY A 18 3.54 -10.87 -10.54
C GLY A 18 4.13 -9.59 -11.16
N LEU A 19 3.72 -8.40 -10.69
CA LEU A 19 4.26 -7.13 -11.15
C LEU A 19 5.76 -7.03 -10.83
N ILE A 20 6.57 -6.62 -11.81
CA ILE A 20 8.01 -6.41 -11.65
C ILE A 20 8.30 -4.92 -11.81
N VAL A 21 9.04 -4.35 -10.86
CA VAL A 21 9.44 -2.94 -10.85
C VAL A 21 10.92 -2.78 -10.54
N LEU A 22 11.47 -1.62 -10.90
CA LEU A 22 12.74 -1.14 -10.37
C LEU A 22 12.47 -0.22 -9.19
N GLN A 23 13.15 -0.46 -8.07
CA GLN A 23 13.09 0.35 -6.87
C GLN A 23 14.49 0.80 -6.48
N ALA A 24 14.60 1.98 -5.89
CA ALA A 24 15.82 2.38 -5.21
C ALA A 24 16.10 1.44 -4.04
N ASP A 25 17.37 1.19 -3.71
CA ASP A 25 17.73 0.37 -2.55
C ASP A 25 17.30 1.02 -1.22
N SER A 26 17.11 2.34 -1.22
CA SER A 26 16.53 3.10 -0.10
C SER A 26 15.00 3.03 -0.03
N HIS A 27 14.34 2.38 -0.99
CA HIS A 27 12.89 2.25 -0.99
C HIS A 27 12.43 1.37 0.17
N ASN A 28 11.40 1.81 0.88
CA ASN A 28 10.91 1.13 2.08
C ASN A 28 9.39 1.00 2.01
N GLU A 29 8.91 -0.24 1.90
CA GLU A 29 7.49 -0.55 1.76
C GLU A 29 6.68 -0.22 3.03
N ASP A 30 7.27 -0.27 4.24
CA ASP A 30 6.60 0.17 5.47
C ASP A 30 6.29 1.67 5.45
N ARG A 31 7.23 2.49 4.94
CA ARG A 31 6.99 3.92 4.75
C ARG A 31 5.90 4.18 3.73
N VAL A 32 5.82 3.37 2.68
CA VAL A 32 4.72 3.46 1.70
C VAL A 32 3.39 3.13 2.36
N ALA A 33 3.31 2.04 3.14
CA ALA A 33 2.10 1.64 3.84
C ALA A 33 1.61 2.71 4.84
N MET A 34 2.51 3.33 5.62
CA MET A 34 2.15 4.44 6.53
C MET A 34 1.61 5.67 5.78
N ARG A 35 2.20 5.99 4.61
CA ARG A 35 1.71 7.09 3.77
C ARG A 35 0.32 6.79 3.21
N LEU A 36 0.04 5.53 2.87
CA LEU A 36 -1.28 5.12 2.40
C LEU A 36 -2.34 5.19 3.52
N GLU A 37 -2.00 4.75 4.73
CA GLU A 37 -2.84 4.92 5.93
C GLU A 37 -3.17 6.40 6.18
N THR A 38 -2.16 7.28 6.06
CA THR A 38 -2.35 8.73 6.21
C THR A 38 -3.25 9.30 5.10
N LEU A 39 -3.07 8.86 3.85
CA LEU A 39 -3.89 9.29 2.73
C LEU A 39 -5.36 8.86 2.92
N ALA A 40 -5.60 7.62 3.33
CA ALA A 40 -6.94 7.11 3.57
C ALA A 40 -7.63 7.83 4.76
N THR A 41 -6.86 8.13 5.81
CA THR A 41 -7.37 8.88 6.97
C THR A 41 -7.74 10.32 6.62
N ALA A 42 -7.01 10.95 5.70
CA ALA A 42 -7.26 12.32 5.26
C ALA A 42 -8.29 12.44 4.12
N ALA A 43 -8.72 11.33 3.52
CA ALA A 43 -9.74 11.34 2.48
C ALA A 43 -11.10 11.75 3.03
N ALA A 44 -11.89 12.48 2.23
CA ALA A 44 -13.20 13.00 2.66
C ALA A 44 -14.15 11.88 3.11
N ASP A 45 -14.16 10.77 2.37
CA ASP A 45 -14.99 9.60 2.65
C ASP A 45 -14.28 8.57 3.57
N GLY A 46 -13.08 8.91 4.06
CA GLY A 46 -12.27 8.03 4.92
C GLY A 46 -11.69 6.80 4.22
N CYS A 47 -11.79 6.72 2.89
CA CYS A 47 -11.24 5.63 2.07
C CYS A 47 -10.52 6.14 0.83
N VAL A 48 -9.77 5.24 0.21
CA VAL A 48 -9.08 5.48 -1.06
C VAL A 48 -9.29 4.31 -2.03
N THR A 49 -9.38 4.64 -3.31
CA THR A 49 -9.27 3.68 -4.41
C THR A 49 -7.83 3.56 -4.89
N SER A 50 -7.55 2.55 -5.73
CA SER A 50 -6.28 2.45 -6.45
C SER A 50 -6.03 3.65 -7.39
N ALA A 51 -7.09 4.25 -7.92
CA ALA A 51 -6.99 5.45 -8.77
C ALA A 51 -6.57 6.69 -7.95
N ASP A 52 -7.12 6.86 -6.75
CA ASP A 52 -6.74 7.95 -5.85
C ASP A 52 -5.28 7.85 -5.44
N VAL A 53 -4.83 6.65 -5.07
CA VAL A 53 -3.43 6.38 -4.73
C VAL A 53 -2.51 6.63 -5.92
N SER A 54 -2.87 6.13 -7.10
CA SER A 54 -2.11 6.34 -8.34
C SER A 54 -1.88 7.83 -8.61
N ARG A 55 -2.95 8.64 -8.51
CA ARG A 55 -2.91 10.09 -8.69
C ARG A 55 -2.10 10.78 -7.59
N ALA A 56 -2.34 10.44 -6.33
CA ALA A 56 -1.68 11.08 -5.17
C ALA A 56 -0.17 10.79 -5.14
N PHE A 57 0.24 9.56 -5.45
CA PHE A 57 1.63 9.13 -5.38
C PHE A 57 2.38 9.31 -6.71
N LYS A 58 1.66 9.69 -7.79
CA LYS A 58 2.21 9.84 -9.15
C LYS A 58 2.90 8.56 -9.63
N ILE A 59 2.22 7.43 -9.44
CA ILE A 59 2.69 6.10 -9.82
C ILE A 59 1.71 5.46 -10.81
N SER A 60 2.10 4.33 -11.40
CA SER A 60 1.19 3.58 -12.26
C SER A 60 0.09 2.90 -11.45
N LEU A 61 -1.09 2.74 -12.06
CA LEU A 61 -2.24 2.07 -11.42
C LEU A 61 -1.91 0.64 -10.92
N PRO A 62 -1.20 -0.22 -11.69
CA PRO A 62 -0.84 -1.55 -11.19
C PRO A 62 0.05 -1.49 -9.94
N LEU A 63 0.97 -0.53 -9.86
CA LEU A 63 1.82 -0.38 -8.68
C LEU A 63 1.02 0.13 -7.48
N ALA A 64 0.05 1.02 -7.69
CA ALA A 64 -0.87 1.45 -6.65
C ALA A 64 -1.67 0.27 -6.07
N VAL A 65 -2.15 -0.64 -6.93
CA VAL A 65 -2.84 -1.87 -6.51
C VAL A 65 -1.93 -2.76 -5.65
N GLU A 66 -0.68 -2.98 -6.07
CA GLU A 66 0.26 -3.79 -5.28
C GLU A 66 0.59 -3.13 -3.94
N TYR A 67 0.79 -1.81 -3.88
CA TYR A 67 1.04 -1.14 -2.60
C TYR A 67 -0.17 -1.15 -1.66
N LEU A 68 -1.40 -1.08 -2.18
CA LEU A 68 -2.61 -1.25 -1.37
C LEU A 68 -2.68 -2.65 -0.75
N LYS A 69 -2.40 -3.70 -1.52
CA LYS A 69 -2.30 -5.07 -0.99
C LYS A 69 -1.22 -5.21 0.07
N VAL A 70 -0.04 -4.62 -0.13
CA VAL A 70 1.04 -4.63 0.86
C VAL A 70 0.63 -3.90 2.14
N ALA A 71 -0.05 -2.76 2.04
CA ALA A 71 -0.55 -2.03 3.20
C ALA A 71 -1.64 -2.82 3.97
N GLU A 72 -2.50 -3.55 3.25
CA GLU A 72 -3.46 -4.48 3.84
C GLU A 72 -2.76 -5.63 4.59
N GLN A 73 -1.79 -6.29 3.97
CA GLN A 73 -1.01 -7.37 4.59
C GLN A 73 -0.27 -6.90 5.85
N LYS A 74 0.18 -5.64 5.87
CA LYS A 74 0.81 -5.01 7.04
C LYS A 74 -0.20 -4.56 8.10
N GLY A 75 -1.49 -4.79 7.88
CA GLY A 75 -2.57 -4.41 8.80
C GLY A 75 -2.80 -2.91 8.90
N LYS A 76 -2.29 -2.11 7.96
CA LYS A 76 -2.46 -0.64 7.96
C LYS A 76 -3.77 -0.22 7.33
N LEU A 77 -4.19 -0.93 6.31
CA LEU A 77 -5.48 -0.74 5.66
C LEU A 77 -6.32 -2.02 5.80
N CYS A 78 -7.63 -1.87 5.74
CA CYS A 78 -8.56 -2.96 5.49
C CYS A 78 -9.31 -2.68 4.19
N ARG A 79 -9.67 -3.75 3.47
CA ARG A 79 -10.41 -3.65 2.22
C ARG A 79 -11.92 -3.74 2.49
N ASP A 80 -12.67 -3.05 1.66
CA ASP A 80 -14.11 -3.22 1.50
C ASP A 80 -14.36 -3.53 0.01
N ASP A 81 -14.80 -4.75 -0.27
CA ASP A 81 -14.99 -5.28 -1.62
C ASP A 81 -16.48 -5.40 -1.91
N THR A 82 -16.97 -4.51 -2.76
CA THR A 82 -18.40 -4.39 -3.08
C THR A 82 -18.61 -4.44 -4.58
N PHE A 83 -19.89 -4.50 -5.00
CA PHE A 83 -20.24 -4.38 -6.42
C PHE A 83 -19.78 -3.04 -7.04
N GLU A 84 -19.73 -1.97 -6.25
CA GLU A 84 -19.29 -0.64 -6.70
C GLU A 84 -17.77 -0.56 -6.87
N GLY A 85 -17.04 -1.50 -6.28
CA GLY A 85 -15.60 -1.66 -6.43
C GLY A 85 -14.89 -1.92 -5.11
N LEU A 86 -13.57 -1.83 -5.18
CA LEU A 86 -12.67 -2.09 -4.08
C LEU A 86 -12.20 -0.78 -3.44
N LEU A 87 -12.61 -0.58 -2.18
CA LEU A 87 -12.21 0.54 -1.34
C LEU A 87 -11.24 0.08 -0.26
N PHE A 88 -10.33 0.96 0.15
CA PHE A 88 -9.43 0.71 1.27
C PHE A 88 -9.57 1.79 2.34
N TYR A 89 -9.77 1.35 3.57
CA TYR A 89 -9.95 2.18 4.76
C TYR A 89 -8.78 2.00 5.73
N PRO A 90 -8.48 2.99 6.61
CA PRO A 90 -7.56 2.78 7.73
C PRO A 90 -8.06 1.63 8.61
N ASN A 91 -7.17 0.71 8.97
CA ASN A 91 -7.55 -0.46 9.74
C ASN A 91 -7.78 -0.12 11.22
N ARG A 92 -9.05 -0.06 11.63
CA ARG A 92 -9.46 0.21 13.02
C ARG A 92 -9.81 -1.04 13.82
N PHE A 93 -9.76 -2.23 13.22
CA PHE A 93 -10.10 -3.48 13.90
C PHE A 93 -9.20 -3.77 15.11
N PRO A 94 -7.86 -3.55 15.08
CA PRO A 94 -7.03 -3.76 16.25
C PRO A 94 -7.47 -2.91 17.45
N SER A 95 -7.65 -1.60 17.26
CA SER A 95 -8.11 -0.71 18.34
C SER A 95 -9.49 -1.09 18.87
N PHE A 96 -10.37 -1.61 18.02
CA PHE A 96 -11.69 -2.09 18.43
C PHE A 96 -11.60 -3.34 19.31
N VAL A 97 -10.74 -4.30 18.94
CA VAL A 97 -10.49 -5.52 19.73
C VAL A 97 -9.82 -5.20 21.07
N ASP A 98 -8.88 -4.26 21.09
CA ASP A 98 -8.21 -3.81 22.31
C ASP A 98 -9.22 -3.21 23.31
N GLN A 99 -10.21 -2.45 22.81
CA GLN A 99 -11.30 -1.90 23.63
C GLN A 99 -12.26 -2.95 24.18
N LEU A 100 -12.48 -4.06 23.46
CA LEU A 100 -13.34 -5.16 23.91
C LEU A 100 -12.67 -6.08 24.93
N SER A 101 -11.33 -6.10 24.97
CA SER A 101 -10.54 -6.92 25.88
C SER A 101 -10.12 -6.19 27.16
N SER A 102 -10.44 -4.90 27.26
CA SER A 102 -10.26 -4.04 28.43
C SER A 102 -11.51 -3.99 29.30
#